data_AF-A0A2H3CTG0-F1
#
_entry.id   AF-A0A2H3CTG0-F1
#
_cell.length_a   1.000
_cell.length_b   1.000
_cell.length_c   1.000
_cell.angle_alpha   90.00
_cell.angle_beta   90.00
_cell.angle_gamma   90.00
#
_symmetry.space_group_name_H-M   'P 1'
#
loop_
_entity.id
_entity.type
_entity.pdbx_description
1 polymer ?
#
loop_
_entity_poly.entity_id
_entity_poly.type
_entity_poly.pdbx_seq_one_letter_code
_entity_poly.pdbx_strand_id
1 'polypeptide(L)'
;LNPPDSLPPEFDAIQHKLNSMRAALIPDRTEDLSTGKYFSSPWKGEEVAELKEHIRKRSLMDSASSDDGVLYSQIMNIENDDLAELFNQYPESYRLLGVESCFFRFFSLGIHMRTTKWAEENNLIPDYQNGFRSGYRTNNNPLILRCAIESAKAQRKPLYVAVVDATNAFPSTDRATLWLKLQRLGMGGPIFD
;
A
#
# COMPACT_ATOMS: atom_id res chain seq x y z
N LEU A 1 16.08 -1.20 4.40
CA LEU A 1 15.59 -2.58 4.20
C LEU A 1 16.78 -3.49 4.45
N ASN A 2 16.61 -4.55 5.24
CA ASN A 2 17.70 -5.43 5.66
C ASN A 2 17.48 -6.78 4.97
N PRO A 3 17.98 -6.96 3.73
CA PRO A 3 17.89 -8.27 3.08
C PRO A 3 18.62 -9.31 3.93
N PRO A 4 18.14 -10.56 3.97
CA PRO A 4 18.83 -11.61 4.69
C PRO A 4 20.21 -11.86 4.07
N ASP A 5 21.23 -12.07 4.91
CA ASP A 5 22.61 -12.34 4.45
C ASP A 5 22.70 -13.58 3.57
N SER A 6 21.83 -14.56 3.80
CA SER A 6 21.64 -15.75 2.98
C SER A 6 20.16 -16.12 2.89
N LEU A 7 19.74 -16.63 1.73
CA LEU A 7 18.39 -17.15 1.55
C LEU A 7 18.25 -18.47 2.35
N PRO A 8 17.12 -18.70 3.04
CA PRO A 8 16.86 -19.97 3.69
C PRO A 8 16.96 -21.14 2.69
N PRO A 9 17.44 -22.33 3.11
CA PRO A 9 17.56 -23.50 2.22
C PRO A 9 16.24 -23.91 1.56
N GLU A 10 15.12 -23.68 2.24
CA GLU A 10 13.77 -23.98 1.76
C GLU A 10 13.24 -22.92 0.77
N PHE A 11 13.96 -21.81 0.60
CA PHE A 11 13.57 -20.73 -0.29
C PHE A 11 13.95 -21.04 -1.74
N ASP A 12 13.05 -20.76 -2.67
CA ASP A 12 13.30 -20.99 -4.10
C ASP A 12 14.27 -19.96 -4.67
N ALA A 13 15.57 -20.28 -4.59
CA ALA A 13 16.66 -19.44 -5.07
C ALA A 13 16.60 -19.22 -6.59
N ILE A 14 16.05 -20.16 -7.37
CA ILE A 14 15.91 -20.03 -8.82
C ILE A 14 14.84 -18.98 -9.11
N GLN A 15 13.66 -19.10 -8.49
CA GLN A 15 12.58 -18.14 -8.65
C GLN A 15 12.96 -16.74 -8.17
N HIS A 16 13.70 -16.64 -7.07
CA HIS A 16 14.25 -15.37 -6.58
C HIS A 16 15.13 -14.70 -7.63
N LYS A 17 16.11 -15.43 -8.18
CA LYS A 17 17.01 -14.91 -9.22
C LYS A 17 16.26 -14.53 -10.50
N LEU A 18 15.29 -15.34 -10.92
CA LEU A 18 14.43 -15.03 -12.06
C LEU A 18 13.60 -13.77 -11.83
N ASN A 19 13.11 -13.54 -10.61
CA ASN A 19 12.39 -12.31 -10.27
C ASN A 19 13.31 -11.10 -10.34
N SER A 20 14.53 -11.17 -9.81
CA SER A 20 15.49 -10.07 -9.95
C SER A 20 15.79 -9.75 -11.42
N MET A 21 16.02 -10.78 -12.26
CA MET A 21 16.28 -10.61 -13.68
C MET A 21 15.08 -10.01 -14.43
N ARG A 22 13.87 -10.48 -14.15
CA ARG A 22 12.64 -9.95 -14.78
C ARG A 22 12.34 -8.53 -14.33
N ALA A 23 12.55 -8.21 -13.05
CA ALA A 23 12.34 -6.87 -12.53
C ALA A 23 13.30 -5.86 -13.19
N ALA A 24 14.54 -6.27 -13.49
CA ALA A 24 15.49 -5.45 -14.24
C ALA A 24 15.11 -5.21 -15.70
N LEU A 25 14.13 -5.94 -16.24
CA LEU A 25 13.57 -5.75 -17.58
C LEU A 25 12.28 -4.91 -17.58
N ILE A 26 11.81 -4.47 -16.42
CA ILE A 26 10.71 -3.51 -16.35
C ILE A 26 11.21 -2.20 -16.98
N PRO A 27 10.51 -1.64 -17.98
CA PRO A 27 10.92 -0.39 -18.62
C PRO A 27 10.80 0.78 -17.63
N ASP A 28 11.61 1.83 -17.85
CA ASP A 28 11.54 3.08 -17.06
C ASP A 28 10.17 3.77 -17.15
N ARG A 29 9.39 3.50 -18.20
CA ARG A 29 8.02 3.96 -18.35
C ARG A 29 7.10 2.76 -18.47
N THR A 30 6.26 2.56 -17.47
CA THR A 30 5.34 1.44 -17.39
C THR A 30 3.95 1.83 -17.86
N GLU A 31 3.22 0.87 -18.44
CA GLU A 31 1.83 1.09 -18.80
C GLU A 31 0.93 0.77 -17.60
N ASP A 32 -0.01 1.68 -17.31
CA ASP A 32 -1.10 1.42 -16.37
C ASP A 32 -2.11 0.46 -16.99
N LEU A 33 -2.08 -0.80 -16.57
CA LEU A 33 -3.00 -1.83 -17.05
C LEU A 33 -4.21 -2.00 -16.12
N SER A 34 -4.37 -1.13 -15.11
CA SER A 34 -5.53 -1.17 -14.23
C SER A 34 -6.81 -0.78 -14.96
N THR A 35 -7.89 -1.51 -14.66
CA THR A 35 -9.26 -1.19 -15.05
C THR A 35 -9.62 0.18 -14.48
N GLY A 36 -9.84 1.17 -15.34
CA GLY A 36 -10.12 2.55 -14.92
C GLY A 36 -8.91 3.47 -14.82
N LYS A 37 -7.70 3.00 -15.19
CA LYS A 37 -6.48 3.81 -15.29
C LYS A 37 -6.15 4.55 -13.99
N TYR A 38 -6.20 3.83 -12.88
CA TYR A 38 -5.99 4.35 -11.52
C TYR A 38 -4.64 5.07 -11.37
N PHE A 39 -3.59 4.58 -12.00
CA PHE A 39 -2.23 5.03 -11.77
C PHE A 39 -1.70 5.97 -12.85
N SER A 40 -2.49 6.19 -13.89
CA SER A 40 -2.21 7.13 -14.98
C SER A 40 -3.22 8.28 -15.07
N SER A 41 -4.37 8.18 -14.39
CA SER A 41 -5.34 9.28 -14.31
C SER A 41 -4.77 10.46 -13.52
N PRO A 42 -4.96 11.70 -14.04
CA PRO A 42 -4.54 12.90 -13.32
C PRO A 42 -5.34 13.04 -12.02
N TRP A 43 -4.68 13.57 -11.00
CA TRP A 43 -5.31 13.98 -9.75
C TRP A 43 -6.34 15.07 -10.00
N LYS A 44 -7.50 14.92 -9.38
CA LYS A 44 -8.59 15.91 -9.40
C LYS A 44 -8.73 16.59 -8.04
N GLY A 45 -9.22 17.83 -8.00
CA GLY A 45 -9.51 18.53 -6.75
C GLY A 45 -10.48 17.77 -5.83
N GLU A 46 -11.40 16.98 -6.39
CA GLU A 46 -12.30 16.10 -5.63
C GLU A 46 -11.53 15.03 -4.83
N GLU A 47 -10.53 14.38 -5.43
CA GLU A 47 -9.69 13.39 -4.74
C GLU A 47 -8.85 14.05 -3.63
N VAL A 48 -8.37 15.27 -3.88
CA VAL A 48 -7.65 16.06 -2.86
C VAL A 48 -8.59 16.43 -1.71
N ALA A 49 -9.85 16.78 -2.00
CA ALA A 49 -10.84 17.07 -0.98
C ALA A 49 -11.10 15.84 -0.08
N GLU A 50 -11.23 14.66 -0.68
CA GLU A 50 -11.37 13.39 0.06
C GLU A 50 -10.15 13.11 0.95
N LEU A 51 -8.94 13.35 0.43
CA LEU A 51 -7.69 13.20 1.18
C LEU A 51 -7.62 14.15 2.39
N LYS A 52 -7.96 15.42 2.20
CA LYS A 52 -8.03 16.40 3.30
C LYS A 52 -9.06 15.98 4.36
N GLU A 53 -10.23 15.51 3.93
CA GLU A 53 -11.26 15.03 4.85
C GLU A 53 -10.80 13.80 5.64
N HIS A 54 -10.06 12.89 5.00
CA HIS A 54 -9.44 11.75 5.68
C HIS A 54 -8.49 12.19 6.81
N ILE A 55 -7.64 13.19 6.54
CA ILE A 55 -6.68 13.72 7.51
C ILE A 55 -7.38 14.36 8.70
N ARG A 56 -8.45 15.14 8.46
CA ARG A 56 -9.27 15.75 9.52
C ARG A 56 -9.89 14.69 10.42
N LYS A 57 -10.53 13.67 9.84
CA LYS A 57 -11.20 12.58 10.59
C LYS A 57 -10.26 11.76 11.46
N ARG A 58 -9.01 11.62 11.05
CA ARG A 58 -8.01 10.81 11.75
C ARG A 58 -7.16 11.62 12.74
N SER A 59 -7.45 12.91 12.92
CA SER A 59 -6.67 13.85 13.74
C SER A 59 -5.17 13.81 13.41
N LEU A 60 -4.83 13.60 12.13
CA LEU A 60 -3.43 13.55 11.68
C LEU A 60 -2.79 14.94 11.60
N MET A 61 -3.58 15.99 11.84
CA MET A 61 -3.14 17.39 11.84
C MET A 61 -2.09 17.68 12.92
N ASP A 62 -2.14 16.97 14.04
CA ASP A 62 -1.21 17.12 15.18
C ASP A 62 0.00 16.19 15.06
N SER A 63 0.16 15.48 13.94
CA SER A 63 1.34 14.64 13.74
C SER A 63 2.60 15.50 13.61
N ALA A 64 3.71 15.00 14.16
CA ALA A 64 4.95 15.76 14.31
C ALA A 64 5.34 16.49 13.01
N SER A 65 5.71 17.76 13.16
CA SER A 65 6.21 18.60 12.07
C SER A 65 7.45 17.97 11.46
N SER A 66 7.52 18.03 10.14
CA SER A 66 8.70 17.63 9.40
C SER A 66 9.86 18.61 9.58
N ASP A 67 11.09 18.14 9.39
CA ASP A 67 12.33 18.94 9.54
C ASP A 67 12.41 20.11 8.52
N ASP A 68 11.62 20.05 7.45
CA ASP A 68 11.48 21.11 6.44
C ASP A 68 10.58 22.29 6.90
N GLY A 69 10.00 22.20 8.10
CA GLY A 69 9.13 23.24 8.69
C GLY A 69 7.74 23.35 8.06
N VAL A 70 7.37 22.46 7.13
CA VAL A 70 6.04 22.43 6.53
C VAL A 70 5.06 21.75 7.48
N LEU A 71 3.98 22.44 7.82
CA LEU A 71 2.91 21.89 8.67
C LEU A 71 1.74 21.40 7.82
N TYR A 72 1.02 20.39 8.32
CA TYR A 72 -0.25 19.98 7.73
C TYR A 72 -1.22 21.16 7.61
N SER A 73 -1.25 22.08 8.58
CA SER A 73 -2.10 23.27 8.52
C SER A 73 -1.85 24.12 7.27
N GLN A 74 -0.59 24.26 6.84
CA GLN A 74 -0.25 25.00 5.63
C GLN A 74 -0.77 24.28 4.38
N ILE A 75 -0.56 22.96 4.29
CA ILE A 75 -1.04 22.15 3.17
C ILE A 75 -2.58 22.17 3.09
N MET A 76 -3.25 22.09 4.24
CA MET A 76 -4.71 22.06 4.32
C MET A 76 -5.37 23.37 3.85
N ASN A 77 -4.63 24.49 3.91
CA ASN A 77 -5.08 25.82 3.48
C ASN A 77 -4.87 26.09 1.98
N ILE A 78 -4.07 25.29 1.26
CA ILE A 78 -3.90 25.42 -0.20
C ILE A 78 -5.20 24.98 -0.88
N GLU A 79 -5.65 25.61 -1.97
CA GLU A 79 -6.84 25.16 -2.69
C GLU A 79 -6.69 23.74 -3.25
N ASN A 80 -7.80 23.02 -3.39
CA ASN A 80 -7.77 21.62 -3.80
C ASN A 80 -7.26 21.44 -5.23
N ASP A 81 -7.65 22.34 -6.13
CA ASP A 81 -7.24 22.30 -7.53
C ASP A 81 -5.76 22.65 -7.70
N ASP A 82 -5.24 23.60 -6.92
CA ASP A 82 -3.81 23.93 -6.88
C ASP A 82 -2.96 22.74 -6.43
N LEU A 83 -3.41 22.01 -5.39
CA LEU A 83 -2.76 20.78 -4.94
C LEU A 83 -2.84 19.67 -5.98
N ALA A 84 -3.97 19.54 -6.68
CA ALA A 84 -4.14 18.57 -7.75
C ALA A 84 -3.20 18.88 -8.93
N GLU A 85 -3.09 20.15 -9.33
CA GLU A 85 -2.14 20.60 -10.34
C GLU A 85 -0.70 20.30 -9.92
N LEU A 86 -0.34 20.62 -8.66
CA LEU A 86 0.98 20.32 -8.11
C LEU A 86 1.28 18.82 -8.13
N PHE A 87 0.32 17.98 -7.79
CA PHE A 87 0.46 16.53 -7.91
C PHE A 87 0.69 16.15 -9.38
N ASN A 88 -0.06 16.68 -10.33
CA ASN A 88 0.08 16.32 -11.75
C ASN A 88 1.36 16.86 -12.41
N GLN A 89 1.92 17.96 -11.92
CA GLN A 89 3.03 18.66 -12.56
C GLN A 89 4.37 17.92 -12.43
N TYR A 90 4.56 17.11 -11.39
CA TYR A 90 5.87 16.51 -11.11
C TYR A 90 5.84 15.01 -10.79
N PRO A 91 5.78 14.14 -11.83
CA PRO A 91 6.10 12.71 -11.67
C PRO A 91 7.50 12.48 -11.08
N GLU A 92 8.49 13.25 -11.57
CA GLU A 92 9.89 13.14 -11.17
C GLU A 92 10.17 13.68 -9.75
N SER A 93 9.37 14.65 -9.27
CA SER A 93 9.56 15.21 -7.91
C SER A 93 9.05 14.29 -6.81
N TYR A 94 8.25 13.27 -7.13
CA TYR A 94 7.81 12.26 -6.16
C TYR A 94 8.99 11.52 -5.51
N ARG A 95 10.11 11.40 -6.23
CA ARG A 95 11.35 10.76 -5.76
C ARG A 95 12.24 11.68 -4.91
N LEU A 96 12.10 13.00 -5.08
CA LEU A 96 12.93 14.03 -4.44
C LEU A 96 12.39 14.51 -3.08
N LEU A 97 11.14 14.18 -2.77
CA LEU A 97 10.54 14.52 -1.49
C LEU A 97 11.08 13.56 -0.41
N GLY A 98 11.80 14.12 0.56
CA GLY A 98 12.32 13.35 1.69
C GLY A 98 11.19 12.67 2.49
N VAL A 99 11.46 11.46 2.98
CA VAL A 99 10.51 10.62 3.75
C VAL A 99 9.91 11.35 4.95
N GLU A 100 10.60 12.38 5.44
CA GLU A 100 10.19 13.16 6.60
C GLU A 100 9.27 14.33 6.26
N SER A 101 9.09 14.74 5.00
CA SER A 101 8.26 15.91 4.65
C SER A 101 6.77 15.69 4.90
N CYS A 102 6.08 16.67 5.50
CA CYS A 102 4.61 16.66 5.62
C CYS A 102 3.92 16.58 4.26
N PHE A 103 4.47 17.22 3.23
CA PHE A 103 3.92 17.14 1.87
C PHE A 103 4.10 15.74 1.27
N PHE A 104 5.27 15.11 1.48
CA PHE A 104 5.50 13.73 1.07
C PHE A 104 4.49 12.76 1.72
N ARG A 105 4.24 12.92 3.03
CA ARG A 105 3.26 12.11 3.75
C ARG A 105 1.84 12.33 3.24
N PHE A 106 1.46 13.59 2.97
CA PHE A 106 0.17 13.95 2.38
C PHE A 106 -0.01 13.28 1.02
N PHE A 107 0.97 13.41 0.13
CA PHE A 107 0.95 12.81 -1.19
C PHE A 107 0.96 11.26 -1.15
N SER A 108 1.82 10.67 -0.32
CA SER A 108 1.87 9.21 -0.11
C SER A 108 0.54 8.64 0.40
N LEU A 109 -0.17 9.38 1.25
CA LEU A 109 -1.52 9.02 1.68
C LEU A 109 -2.52 9.06 0.53
N GLY A 110 -2.41 10.04 -0.38
CA GLY A 110 -3.16 10.08 -1.63
C GLY A 110 -2.94 8.82 -2.46
N ILE A 111 -1.67 8.45 -2.74
CA ILE A 111 -1.34 7.22 -3.48
C ILE A 111 -1.92 6.00 -2.77
N HIS A 112 -1.79 5.94 -1.44
CA HIS A 112 -2.34 4.85 -0.65
C HIS A 112 -3.86 4.73 -0.80
N MET A 113 -4.60 5.84 -0.72
CA MET A 113 -6.05 5.85 -0.91
C MET A 113 -6.43 5.36 -2.31
N ARG A 114 -5.72 5.82 -3.34
CA ARG A 114 -5.97 5.42 -4.73
C ARG A 114 -5.67 3.93 -4.96
N THR A 115 -4.54 3.45 -4.42
CA THR A 115 -4.15 2.04 -4.48
C THR A 115 -5.14 1.14 -3.74
N THR A 116 -5.65 1.60 -2.58
CA THR A 116 -6.66 0.86 -1.81
C THR A 116 -7.97 0.78 -2.58
N LYS A 117 -8.43 1.88 -3.18
CA LYS A 117 -9.64 1.90 -4.01
C LYS A 117 -9.50 0.93 -5.20
N TRP A 118 -8.38 0.97 -5.91
CA TRP A 118 -8.08 0.02 -6.98
C TRP A 118 -8.14 -1.44 -6.49
N ALA A 119 -7.50 -1.74 -5.35
CA ALA A 119 -7.44 -3.11 -4.83
C ALA A 119 -8.81 -3.65 -4.38
N GLU A 120 -9.65 -2.81 -3.77
CA GLU A 120 -11.00 -3.17 -3.34
C GLU A 120 -11.95 -3.35 -4.54
N GLU A 121 -11.98 -2.40 -5.48
CA GLU A 121 -12.88 -2.48 -6.65
C GLU A 121 -12.55 -3.65 -7.57
N ASN A 122 -11.28 -4.07 -7.62
CA ASN A 122 -10.85 -5.23 -8.39
C ASN A 122 -10.84 -6.54 -7.57
N ASN A 123 -11.34 -6.52 -6.33
CA ASN A 123 -11.39 -7.68 -5.43
C ASN A 123 -10.03 -8.39 -5.28
N LEU A 124 -8.94 -7.63 -5.24
CA LEU A 124 -7.56 -8.16 -5.12
C LEU A 124 -7.23 -8.60 -3.70
N ILE A 125 -7.96 -8.08 -2.72
CA ILE A 125 -7.79 -8.37 -1.30
C ILE A 125 -8.81 -9.44 -0.91
N PRO A 126 -8.38 -10.64 -0.47
CA PRO A 126 -9.31 -11.68 -0.05
C PRO A 126 -10.15 -11.28 1.17
N ASP A 127 -11.37 -11.80 1.26
CA ASP A 127 -12.32 -11.49 2.35
C ASP A 127 -11.83 -11.85 3.75
N TYR A 128 -10.91 -12.81 3.85
CA TYR A 128 -10.31 -13.22 5.12
C TYR A 128 -9.16 -12.30 5.58
N GLN A 129 -8.74 -11.32 4.78
CA GLN A 129 -7.73 -10.34 5.17
C GLN A 129 -8.35 -9.16 5.93
N ASN A 130 -8.15 -9.15 7.25
CA ASN A 130 -8.70 -8.12 8.13
C ASN A 130 -7.69 -7.01 8.48
N GLY A 131 -6.39 -7.31 8.43
CA GLY A 131 -5.33 -6.36 8.77
C GLY A 131 -5.24 -5.22 7.75
N PHE A 132 -5.06 -3.99 8.23
CA PHE A 132 -4.89 -2.78 7.41
C PHE A 132 -6.01 -2.51 6.39
N ARG A 133 -7.20 -3.07 6.61
CA ARG A 133 -8.37 -2.92 5.73
C ARG A 133 -9.43 -2.03 6.37
N SER A 134 -9.93 -1.04 5.63
CA SER A 134 -10.96 -0.13 6.13
C SER A 134 -12.25 -0.89 6.45
N GLY A 135 -12.89 -0.59 7.58
CA GLY A 135 -14.11 -1.28 8.03
C GLY A 135 -13.89 -2.61 8.75
N TYR A 136 -12.67 -3.17 8.73
CA TYR A 136 -12.32 -4.39 9.44
C TYR A 136 -11.69 -4.09 10.80
N ARG A 137 -11.90 -5.00 11.76
CA ARG A 137 -11.40 -4.88 13.14
C ARG A 137 -10.59 -6.09 13.52
N THR A 138 -9.64 -5.89 14.43
CA THR A 138 -8.80 -6.96 15.00
C THR A 138 -9.64 -8.07 15.64
N ASN A 139 -10.81 -7.75 16.19
CA ASN A 139 -11.72 -8.69 16.84
C ASN A 139 -12.41 -9.67 15.89
N ASN A 140 -12.42 -9.41 14.58
CA ASN A 140 -13.06 -10.28 13.60
C ASN A 140 -12.34 -11.64 13.53
N ASN A 141 -11.00 -11.66 13.54
CA ASN A 141 -10.21 -12.90 13.46
C ASN A 141 -10.41 -13.83 14.69
N PRO A 142 -10.30 -13.34 15.94
CA PRO A 142 -10.63 -14.13 17.13
C PRO A 142 -12.06 -14.67 17.12
N LEU A 143 -13.03 -13.91 16.60
CA LEU A 143 -14.42 -14.37 16.49
C LEU A 143 -14.53 -15.54 15.50
N ILE A 144 -13.91 -15.45 14.32
CA ILE A 144 -13.88 -16.53 13.33
C ILE A 144 -13.26 -17.80 13.94
N LEU A 145 -12.13 -17.66 14.64
CA LEU A 145 -11.48 -18.78 15.31
C LEU A 145 -12.39 -19.39 16.39
N ARG A 146 -13.09 -18.56 17.18
CA ARG A 146 -14.05 -19.04 18.18
C ARG A 146 -15.17 -19.84 17.52
N CYS A 147 -15.76 -19.33 16.44
CA CYS A 147 -16.80 -20.04 15.70
C CYS A 147 -16.30 -21.38 15.14
N ALA A 148 -15.07 -21.43 14.62
CA ALA A 148 -14.46 -22.68 14.15
C ALA A 148 -14.29 -23.71 15.27
N ILE A 149 -13.86 -23.27 16.47
CA ILE A 149 -13.74 -24.12 17.66
C ILE A 149 -15.10 -24.68 18.08
N GLU A 150 -16.14 -23.85 18.17
CA GLU A 150 -17.48 -24.31 18.57
C GLU A 150 -18.08 -25.28 17.54
N SER A 151 -17.90 -25.01 16.24
CA SER A 151 -18.34 -25.91 15.16
C SER A 151 -17.65 -27.29 15.24
N ALA A 152 -16.33 -27.31 15.44
CA ALA A 152 -15.58 -28.56 15.56
C ALA A 152 -16.01 -29.38 16.78
N LYS A 153 -16.26 -28.72 17.92
CA LYS A 153 -16.82 -29.35 19.12
C LYS A 153 -18.20 -29.95 18.87
N ALA A 154 -19.10 -29.22 18.22
CA ALA A 154 -20.43 -29.70 17.89
C ALA A 154 -20.41 -30.94 16.98
N GLN A 155 -19.48 -30.98 16.03
CA GLN A 155 -19.28 -32.10 15.11
C GLN A 155 -18.44 -33.25 15.70
N ARG A 156 -17.88 -33.09 16.90
CA ARG A 156 -16.94 -34.04 17.54
C ARG A 156 -15.74 -34.36 16.64
N LYS A 157 -15.24 -33.36 15.92
CA LYS A 157 -14.04 -33.49 15.07
C LYS A 157 -12.88 -32.68 15.65
N PRO A 158 -11.63 -33.15 15.50
CA PRO A 158 -10.48 -32.34 15.87
C PRO A 158 -10.37 -31.10 14.97
N LEU A 159 -10.00 -29.97 15.57
CA LEU A 159 -9.61 -28.75 14.85
C LEU A 159 -8.11 -28.57 15.01
N TYR A 160 -7.38 -28.54 13.89
CA TYR A 160 -5.96 -28.24 13.85
C TYR A 160 -5.78 -26.78 13.44
N VAL A 161 -4.96 -26.03 14.18
CA VAL A 161 -4.71 -24.61 13.93
C VAL A 161 -3.21 -24.38 13.83
N ALA A 162 -2.78 -23.68 12.79
CA ALA A 162 -1.42 -23.18 12.65
C ALA A 162 -1.43 -21.67 12.87
N VAL A 163 -0.53 -21.18 13.72
CA VAL A 163 -0.26 -19.75 13.90
C VAL A 163 1.08 -19.46 13.25
N VAL A 164 1.04 -18.68 12.17
CA VAL A 164 2.22 -18.34 11.36
C VAL A 164 2.47 -16.86 11.50
N ASP A 165 3.71 -16.49 11.81
CA ASP A 165 4.14 -15.09 11.92
C ASP A 165 5.40 -14.87 11.08
N ALA A 166 5.47 -13.73 10.39
CA ALA A 166 6.57 -13.39 9.51
C ALA A 166 7.57 -12.49 10.24
N THR A 167 8.79 -12.98 10.47
CA THR A 167 9.85 -12.20 11.09
C THR A 167 10.25 -11.01 10.20
N ASN A 168 10.23 -9.80 10.77
CA ASN A 168 10.65 -8.57 10.11
C ASN A 168 10.02 -8.34 8.71
N ALA A 169 8.72 -8.62 8.57
CA ALA A 169 8.02 -8.65 7.28
C ALA A 169 8.29 -7.45 6.34
N PHE A 170 8.32 -6.22 6.87
CA PHE A 170 8.60 -5.04 6.05
C PHE A 170 10.06 -5.01 5.56
N PRO A 171 11.10 -5.07 6.43
CA PRO A 171 12.49 -5.21 6.01
C PRO A 171 12.81 -6.39 5.09
N SER A 172 12.13 -7.53 5.27
CA SER A 172 12.45 -8.79 4.60
C SER A 172 11.71 -9.00 3.26
N THR A 173 10.84 -8.08 2.86
CA THR A 173 10.12 -8.18 1.59
C THR A 173 11.05 -7.97 0.39
N ASP A 174 11.12 -8.95 -0.53
CA ASP A 174 11.85 -8.81 -1.78
C ASP A 174 11.12 -7.86 -2.74
N ARG A 175 11.78 -6.73 -3.06
CA ARG A 175 11.20 -5.67 -3.89
C ARG A 175 10.98 -6.12 -5.33
N ALA A 176 11.88 -6.95 -5.88
CA ALA A 176 11.75 -7.41 -7.26
C ALA A 176 10.50 -8.27 -7.43
N THR A 177 10.29 -9.22 -6.52
CA THR A 177 9.08 -10.06 -6.50
C THR A 177 7.81 -9.23 -6.28
N LEU A 178 7.84 -8.27 -5.35
CA LEU A 178 6.70 -7.41 -5.08
C LEU A 178 6.32 -6.59 -6.31
N TRP A 179 7.28 -5.91 -6.95
CA TRP A 179 7.01 -5.10 -8.14
C TRP A 179 6.49 -5.92 -9.31
N LEU A 180 7.08 -7.10 -9.57
CA LEU A 180 6.57 -7.99 -10.61
C LEU A 180 5.14 -8.47 -10.33
N LYS A 181 4.81 -8.74 -9.06
CA LYS A 181 3.45 -9.11 -8.67
C LYS A 181 2.48 -7.95 -8.93
N LEU A 182 2.81 -6.74 -8.50
CA LEU A 182 1.98 -5.55 -8.68
C LEU A 182 1.79 -5.22 -10.17
N GLN A 183 2.85 -5.26 -10.96
CA GLN A 183 2.79 -5.06 -12.40
C GLN A 183 1.88 -6.08 -13.09
N ARG A 184 1.98 -7.37 -12.72
CA ARG A 184 1.08 -8.41 -13.25
C ARG A 184 -0.38 -8.20 -12.86
N LEU A 185 -0.65 -7.59 -11.70
CA LEU A 185 -2.00 -7.21 -11.28
C LEU A 185 -2.51 -5.96 -12.03
N GLY A 186 -1.65 -5.27 -12.75
CA GLY A 186 -1.98 -4.13 -13.60
C GLY A 186 -1.49 -2.78 -13.08
N MET A 187 -0.72 -2.77 -11.99
CA MET A 187 -0.15 -1.55 -11.42
C MET A 187 1.08 -1.10 -12.23
N GLY A 188 0.97 0.08 -12.84
CA GLY A 188 2.02 0.73 -13.62
C GLY A 188 1.57 2.14 -13.99
N GLY A 189 2.47 2.95 -14.53
CA GLY A 189 2.18 4.32 -14.96
C GLY A 189 2.97 5.39 -14.18
N PRO A 190 2.73 6.67 -14.50
CA PRO A 190 3.58 7.79 -14.11
C PRO A 190 3.77 8.01 -12.61
N ILE A 191 2.92 7.44 -11.76
CA ILE A 191 3.07 7.52 -10.30
C ILE A 191 4.26 6.68 -9.79
N PHE A 192 4.66 5.63 -10.52
CA PHE A 192 5.69 4.67 -10.11
C PHE A 192 6.92 4.62 -11.01
N ASP A 193 6.86 5.30 -12.15
CA ASP A 193 7.96 5.45 -13.11
C ASP A 193 9.11 6.30 -12.54
#